data_AF-A0A246TPM1-F1
#
_entry.id   AF-A0A246TPM1-F1
#
_cell.length_a   1.000
_cell.length_b   1.000
_cell.length_c   1.000
_cell.angle_alpha   90.00
_cell.angle_beta   90.00
_cell.angle_gamma   90.00
#
_symmetry.space_group_name_H-M   'P 1'
#
loop_
_entity.id
_entity.type
_entity.pdbx_description
1 polymer ?
#
loop_
_entity_poly.entity_id
_entity_poly.type
_entity_poly.pdbx_seq_one_letter_code
_entity_poly.pdbx_strand_id
1 'polypeptide(L)'
;MRSHFLGRFSAICRLFVALTLSPLILVPTKATAQQQSNGGQYSMQEIVDAGHSFFGSTSGGLAKVIEAAFQKYGLPNGYILGQEGSGAFIAGLTYGEGQLNTKNAGEHPLYWQGPSLGIDYGGQGTRVMMLVYDLPSTDAIYARFGGVSGQAFVIAGFGMTLLKNDNVLVVPIRTGVGARLGLNVGYLKVTPNPTWNPF
;
A
#
# COMPACT_ATOMS: atom_id res chain seq x y z
N MET A 1 -69.27 66.36 -38.63
CA MET A 1 -69.38 65.39 -37.51
C MET A 1 -68.13 64.51 -37.49
N ARG A 2 -67.58 64.28 -36.29
CA ARG A 2 -66.58 63.28 -35.84
C ARG A 2 -66.47 62.02 -36.72
N SER A 3 -65.36 61.28 -36.88
CA SER A 3 -64.17 61.05 -36.02
C SER A 3 -63.17 60.09 -36.69
N HIS A 4 -61.88 60.30 -36.38
CA HIS A 4 -60.81 59.34 -36.03
C HIS A 4 -60.47 58.08 -36.87
N PHE A 5 -59.15 57.93 -37.07
CA PHE A 5 -58.26 56.83 -36.62
C PHE A 5 -57.49 56.03 -37.69
N LEU A 6 -56.16 56.16 -37.55
CA LEU A 6 -55.10 55.15 -37.70
C LEU A 6 -54.71 54.61 -39.09
N GLY A 7 -53.48 54.97 -39.48
CA GLY A 7 -52.72 54.31 -40.54
C GLY A 7 -52.13 52.97 -40.12
N ARG A 8 -51.77 52.16 -41.12
CA ARG A 8 -50.82 51.05 -41.02
C ARG A 8 -50.00 50.96 -42.31
N PHE A 9 -48.72 51.28 -42.18
CA PHE A 9 -47.65 50.86 -43.07
C PHE A 9 -47.58 49.32 -43.10
N SER A 10 -47.42 48.73 -44.29
CA SER A 10 -47.03 47.31 -44.46
C SER A 10 -46.15 47.25 -45.72
N ALA A 11 -44.83 47.22 -45.56
CA ALA A 11 -43.97 46.05 -45.35
C ALA A 11 -43.62 45.33 -46.68
N ILE A 12 -42.54 45.79 -47.31
CA ILE A 12 -41.87 45.08 -48.41
C ILE A 12 -40.86 44.12 -47.78
N CYS A 13 -41.14 42.82 -47.87
CA CYS A 13 -40.27 41.75 -47.41
C CYS A 13 -39.18 41.50 -48.48
N ARG A 14 -37.92 41.89 -48.22
CA ARG A 14 -36.76 41.49 -49.03
C ARG A 14 -35.97 40.44 -48.28
N LEU A 15 -36.02 39.22 -48.79
CA LEU A 15 -35.28 38.05 -48.34
C LEU A 15 -33.81 38.21 -48.76
N PHE A 16 -32.89 38.39 -47.81
CA PHE A 16 -31.44 38.23 -48.01
C PHE A 16 -31.00 36.96 -47.31
N VAL A 17 -30.70 35.91 -48.09
CA VAL A 17 -30.09 34.67 -47.59
C VAL A 17 -28.58 34.84 -47.65
N ALA A 18 -27.94 35.05 -46.49
CA ALA A 18 -26.49 35.07 -46.34
C ALA A 18 -26.01 33.65 -45.96
N LEU A 19 -25.27 33.01 -46.88
CA LEU A 19 -24.62 31.72 -46.67
C LEU A 19 -23.23 31.98 -46.05
N THR A 20 -23.08 31.80 -44.74
CA THR A 20 -21.78 31.90 -44.06
C THR A 20 -21.14 30.52 -43.91
N LEU A 21 -20.03 30.32 -44.62
CA LEU A 21 -19.20 29.11 -44.58
C LEU A 21 -18.22 29.23 -43.41
N SER A 22 -18.44 28.50 -42.31
CA SER A 22 -17.54 28.48 -41.15
C SER A 22 -16.35 27.53 -41.38
N PRO A 23 -15.09 27.94 -41.15
CA PRO A 23 -13.95 27.04 -41.22
C PRO A 23 -13.81 26.24 -39.91
N LEU A 24 -13.65 24.92 -40.07
CA LEU A 24 -13.42 23.97 -38.98
C LEU A 24 -11.95 24.06 -38.54
N ILE A 25 -11.66 24.66 -37.39
CA ILE A 25 -10.32 24.74 -36.81
C ILE A 25 -10.05 23.44 -36.05
N LEU A 26 -9.17 22.58 -36.58
CA LEU A 26 -8.63 21.43 -35.84
C LEU A 26 -7.60 21.95 -34.82
N VAL A 27 -7.98 21.97 -33.54
CA VAL A 27 -7.04 22.21 -32.44
C VAL A 27 -6.30 20.90 -32.15
N PRO A 28 -4.95 20.85 -32.18
CA PRO A 28 -4.23 19.68 -31.74
C PRO A 28 -4.41 19.54 -30.22
N THR A 29 -5.19 18.56 -29.81
CA THR A 29 -5.23 18.10 -28.42
C THR A 29 -3.84 17.57 -28.08
N LYS A 30 -3.10 18.31 -27.26
CA LYS A 30 -1.94 17.75 -26.57
C LYS A 30 -2.43 16.58 -25.73
N ALA A 31 -2.14 15.36 -26.16
CA ALA A 31 -2.30 14.18 -25.35
C ALA A 31 -1.42 14.36 -24.11
N THR A 32 -2.03 14.73 -22.98
CA THR A 32 -1.42 14.52 -21.67
C THR A 32 -1.20 13.03 -21.56
N ALA A 33 0.05 12.58 -21.69
CA ALA A 33 0.44 11.28 -21.22
C ALA A 33 -0.05 11.19 -19.77
N GLN A 34 -1.01 10.29 -19.50
CA GLN A 34 -1.33 9.91 -18.14
C GLN A 34 -0.03 9.40 -17.55
N GLN A 35 0.61 10.24 -16.74
CA GLN A 35 1.55 9.81 -15.73
C GLN A 35 0.76 8.79 -14.92
N GLN A 36 0.95 7.49 -15.23
CA GLN A 36 0.40 6.38 -14.47
C GLN A 36 0.68 6.74 -13.01
N SER A 37 -0.38 7.06 -12.30
CA SER A 37 -0.25 7.54 -10.95
C SER A 37 0.35 6.40 -10.14
N ASN A 38 1.63 6.50 -9.83
CA ASN A 38 2.26 5.84 -8.68
C ASN A 38 1.56 6.21 -7.34
N GLY A 39 0.40 6.88 -7.37
CA GLY A 39 -0.40 7.25 -6.21
C GLY A 39 -0.83 6.05 -5.37
N GLY A 40 -0.72 4.82 -5.88
CA GLY A 40 -0.96 3.60 -5.10
C GLY A 40 0.29 2.99 -4.43
N GLN A 41 1.50 3.39 -4.79
CA GLN A 41 2.74 2.72 -4.38
C GLN A 41 3.66 3.64 -3.56
N TYR A 42 4.40 3.05 -2.61
CA TYR A 42 5.39 3.73 -1.80
C TYR A 42 6.77 3.69 -2.46
N SER A 43 7.43 4.85 -2.44
CA SER A 43 8.84 4.97 -2.79
C SER A 43 9.72 4.38 -1.70
N MET A 44 10.97 4.09 -2.08
CA MET A 44 11.96 3.56 -1.12
C MET A 44 12.19 4.54 0.03
N GLN A 45 12.25 5.84 -0.25
CA GLN A 45 12.48 6.86 0.75
C GLN A 45 11.35 6.91 1.78
N GLU A 46 10.09 6.85 1.34
CA GLU A 46 8.93 6.81 2.24
C GLU A 46 9.00 5.61 3.20
N ILE A 47 9.38 4.43 2.69
CA ILE A 47 9.53 3.23 3.51
C ILE A 47 10.73 3.32 4.46
N VAL A 48 11.86 3.87 4.02
CA VAL A 48 13.03 4.09 4.87
C VAL A 48 12.70 5.05 6.01
N ASP A 49 12.01 6.15 5.72
CA ASP A 49 11.64 7.15 6.72
C ASP A 49 10.63 6.60 7.73
N ALA A 50 9.59 5.90 7.26
CA ALA A 50 8.66 5.19 8.14
C ALA A 50 9.39 4.16 9.02
N GLY A 51 10.33 3.42 8.44
CA GLY A 51 11.12 2.43 9.17
C GLY A 51 12.06 3.06 10.22
N HIS A 52 12.74 4.16 9.91
CA HIS A 52 13.59 4.87 10.87
C HIS A 52 12.80 5.37 12.07
N SER A 53 11.63 5.98 11.81
CA SER A 53 10.71 6.43 12.85
C SER A 53 10.25 5.25 13.71
N PHE A 54 9.84 4.17 13.05
CA PHE A 54 9.25 3.01 13.71
C PHE A 54 10.26 2.21 14.56
N PHE A 55 11.43 1.89 14.01
CA PHE A 55 12.45 1.14 14.74
C PHE A 55 13.22 2.02 15.74
N GLY A 56 13.14 3.35 15.64
CA GLY A 56 13.92 4.28 16.44
C GLY A 56 15.42 4.19 16.13
N SER A 57 15.78 3.75 14.92
CA SER A 57 17.16 3.56 14.49
C SER A 57 17.38 4.22 13.14
N THR A 58 18.33 5.15 13.04
CA THR A 58 18.79 5.73 11.76
C THR A 58 19.98 4.95 11.21
N SER A 59 19.92 3.62 11.28
CA SER A 59 21.04 2.78 10.86
C SER A 59 21.04 2.56 9.34
N GLY A 60 22.22 2.63 8.72
CA GLY A 60 22.38 2.30 7.30
C GLY A 60 21.97 0.86 6.97
N GLY A 61 21.88 -0.03 7.98
CA GLY A 61 21.40 -1.39 7.80
C GLY A 61 19.92 -1.47 7.40
N LEU A 62 19.07 -0.59 7.95
CA LEU A 62 17.65 -0.53 7.59
C LEU A 62 17.49 -0.14 6.12
N ALA A 63 18.18 0.92 5.70
CA ALA A 63 18.16 1.36 4.31
C ALA A 63 18.62 0.24 3.36
N LYS A 64 19.65 -0.53 3.74
CA LYS A 64 20.16 -1.63 2.92
C LYS A 64 19.21 -2.82 2.80
N VAL A 65 18.51 -3.20 3.87
CA VAL A 65 17.52 -4.29 3.77
C VAL A 65 16.30 -3.84 2.95
N ILE A 66 15.86 -2.59 3.10
CA ILE A 66 14.76 -2.03 2.29
C ILE A 66 15.18 -1.94 0.82
N GLU A 67 16.38 -1.45 0.53
CA GLU A 67 16.94 -1.43 -0.82
C GLU A 67 16.93 -2.83 -1.44
N ALA A 68 17.35 -3.86 -0.70
CA ALA A 68 17.31 -5.25 -1.16
C ALA A 68 15.88 -5.75 -1.43
N ALA A 69 14.90 -5.40 -0.58
CA ALA A 69 13.49 -5.73 -0.82
C ALA A 69 12.95 -5.04 -2.08
N PHE A 70 13.27 -3.77 -2.29
CA PHE A 70 12.87 -3.00 -3.47
C PHE A 70 13.49 -3.55 -4.76
N GLN A 71 14.77 -3.91 -4.72
CA GLN A 71 15.45 -4.53 -5.86
C GLN A 71 14.83 -5.88 -6.25
N LYS A 72 14.36 -6.65 -5.27
CA LYS A 72 13.78 -7.99 -5.49
C LYS A 72 12.31 -7.97 -5.88
N TYR A 73 11.51 -7.09 -5.26
CA TYR A 73 10.05 -7.15 -5.30
C TYR A 73 9.40 -5.88 -5.86
N GLY A 74 10.17 -4.83 -6.14
CA GLY A 74 9.66 -3.58 -6.70
C GLY A 74 9.09 -2.63 -5.64
N LEU A 75 8.01 -1.93 -5.99
CA LEU A 75 7.39 -0.91 -5.13
C LEU A 75 6.18 -1.50 -4.37
N PRO A 76 6.16 -1.45 -3.04
CA PRO A 76 5.01 -1.91 -2.26
C PRO A 76 3.84 -0.93 -2.39
N ASN A 77 2.61 -1.44 -2.32
CA ASN A 77 1.38 -0.64 -2.27
C ASN A 77 0.74 -0.60 -0.87
N GLY A 78 1.40 -1.23 0.12
CA GLY A 78 1.08 -1.11 1.54
C GLY A 78 2.30 -1.39 2.42
N TYR A 79 2.26 -0.98 3.68
CA TYR A 79 3.19 -1.46 4.69
C TYR A 79 2.51 -1.60 6.05
N ILE A 80 2.96 -2.56 6.85
CA ILE A 80 2.44 -2.82 8.19
C ILE A 80 3.51 -2.42 9.19
N LEU A 81 3.12 -1.68 10.22
CA LEU A 81 3.94 -1.42 11.40
C LEU A 81 3.27 -2.05 12.61
N GLY A 82 4.00 -2.87 13.36
CA GLY A 82 3.44 -3.42 14.58
C GLY A 82 4.41 -4.24 15.40
N GLN A 83 3.89 -4.85 16.45
CA GLN A 83 4.69 -5.52 17.46
C GLN A 83 4.26 -6.97 17.59
N GLU A 84 5.25 -7.82 17.82
CA GLU A 84 5.07 -9.24 18.06
C GLU A 84 5.42 -9.54 19.51
N GLY A 85 4.52 -10.25 20.18
CA GLY A 85 4.75 -10.84 21.48
C GLY A 85 4.69 -12.36 21.34
N SER A 86 5.71 -13.05 21.83
CA SER A 86 5.66 -14.51 21.95
C SER A 86 5.23 -14.89 23.36
N GLY A 87 4.08 -15.54 23.47
CA GLY A 87 3.67 -16.27 24.66
C GLY A 87 4.38 -17.62 24.73
N ALA A 88 5.69 -17.67 24.48
CA ALA A 88 6.44 -18.91 24.24
C ALA A 88 6.52 -19.88 25.44
N PHE A 89 5.86 -19.57 26.56
CA PHE A 89 5.59 -20.53 27.62
C PHE A 89 4.57 -21.61 27.23
N ILE A 90 3.78 -21.44 26.17
CA ILE A 90 2.86 -22.48 25.68
C ILE A 90 2.87 -22.51 24.13
N ALA A 91 3.58 -23.49 23.55
CA ALA A 91 3.39 -23.98 22.16
C ALA A 91 4.11 -23.31 20.96
N GLY A 92 5.13 -22.44 21.15
CA GLY A 92 5.99 -22.02 20.01
C GLY A 92 5.28 -21.17 18.96
N LEU A 93 4.43 -20.25 19.41
CA LEU A 93 3.65 -19.33 18.58
C LEU A 93 4.02 -17.87 18.88
N THR A 94 3.91 -17.02 17.87
CA THR A 94 3.97 -15.56 17.97
C THR A 94 2.59 -14.98 17.69
N TYR A 95 2.24 -13.92 18.42
CA TYR A 95 1.04 -13.13 18.20
C TYR A 95 1.47 -11.69 18.01
N GLY A 96 0.99 -11.07 16.95
CA GLY A 96 1.27 -9.66 16.72
C GLY A 96 0.03 -8.86 16.39
N GLU A 97 0.19 -7.56 16.54
CA GLU A 97 -0.80 -6.54 16.27
C GLU A 97 -0.13 -5.34 15.62
N GLY A 98 -0.85 -4.67 14.73
CA GLY A 98 -0.30 -3.54 14.00
C GLY A 98 -1.31 -2.86 13.09
N GLN A 99 -0.81 -1.90 12.32
CA GLN A 99 -1.59 -1.10 11.39
C GLN A 99 -1.08 -1.32 9.97
N LEU A 100 -1.96 -1.74 9.07
CA LEU A 100 -1.73 -1.66 7.63
C LEU A 100 -1.92 -0.22 7.18
N ASN A 101 -0.90 0.35 6.55
CA ASN A 101 -0.89 1.67 5.95
C ASN A 101 -1.00 1.52 4.44
N THR A 102 -1.93 2.27 3.83
CA THR A 102 -2.10 2.32 2.37
C THR A 102 -2.21 3.77 1.92
N LYS A 103 -1.80 4.08 0.68
CA LYS A 103 -1.88 5.45 0.16
C LYS A 103 -3.32 5.93 -0.08
N ASN A 104 -4.20 5.03 -0.50
CA ASN A 104 -5.54 5.39 -1.02
C ASN A 104 -6.71 4.75 -0.28
N ALA A 105 -6.45 3.88 0.70
CA ALA A 105 -7.51 3.20 1.46
C ALA A 105 -7.38 3.42 2.98
N GLY A 106 -6.49 4.31 3.43
CA GLY A 106 -6.30 4.64 4.84
C GLY A 106 -5.53 3.58 5.63
N GLU A 107 -5.72 3.61 6.94
CA GLU A 107 -5.07 2.73 7.91
C GLU A 107 -6.04 1.70 8.47
N HIS A 108 -5.59 0.45 8.63
CA HIS A 108 -6.42 -0.66 9.08
C HIS A 108 -5.74 -1.44 10.21
N PRO A 109 -6.35 -1.57 11.39
CA PRO A 109 -5.86 -2.49 12.40
C PRO A 109 -5.92 -3.92 11.89
N LEU A 110 -4.89 -4.67 12.23
CA LEU A 110 -4.82 -6.10 11.96
C LEU A 110 -4.00 -6.81 13.02
N TYR A 111 -4.19 -8.12 13.06
CA TYR A 111 -3.54 -9.02 13.98
C TYR A 111 -2.95 -10.16 13.18
N TRP A 112 -1.92 -10.80 13.72
CA TRP A 112 -1.38 -11.99 13.09
C TRP A 112 -0.90 -13.03 14.08
N GLN A 113 -0.81 -14.26 13.58
CA GLN A 113 -0.32 -15.41 14.31
C GLN A 113 0.64 -16.20 13.42
N GLY A 114 1.71 -16.71 14.00
CA GLY A 114 2.70 -17.51 13.28
C GLY A 114 3.52 -18.41 14.20
N PRO A 115 4.34 -19.31 13.65
CA PRO A 115 5.32 -20.05 14.45
C PRO A 115 6.36 -19.06 15.02
N SER A 116 6.77 -19.29 16.26
CA SER A 116 7.86 -18.56 16.90
C SER A 116 8.99 -19.51 17.28
N LEU A 117 10.22 -19.03 17.18
CA LEU A 117 11.38 -19.71 17.76
C LEU A 117 11.62 -19.31 19.23
N GLY A 118 10.66 -18.61 19.85
CA GLY A 118 10.73 -18.21 21.25
C GLY A 118 11.86 -17.24 21.49
N ILE A 119 11.85 -16.09 20.81
CA ILE A 119 12.83 -15.01 21.03
C ILE A 119 12.21 -13.62 20.98
N ASP A 120 10.88 -13.49 20.86
CA ASP A 120 10.19 -12.20 20.99
C ASP A 120 10.12 -11.79 22.48
N TYR A 121 11.18 -12.09 23.24
CA TYR A 121 11.29 -12.00 24.67
C TYR A 121 11.79 -10.64 25.11
N GLY A 122 10.89 -9.94 25.77
CA GLY A 122 11.07 -8.69 26.48
C GLY A 122 9.65 -8.22 26.77
N GLY A 123 9.35 -7.69 27.96
CA GLY A 123 7.99 -7.24 28.31
C GLY A 123 7.41 -6.13 27.41
N GLN A 124 8.13 -5.76 26.34
CA GLN A 124 7.81 -4.75 25.34
C GLN A 124 7.62 -5.34 23.91
N GLY A 125 7.75 -6.66 23.71
CA GLY A 125 7.65 -7.31 22.40
C GLY A 125 8.78 -6.95 21.42
N THR A 126 8.67 -7.43 20.18
CA THR A 126 9.59 -7.12 19.07
C THR A 126 8.87 -6.37 17.96
N ARG A 127 9.44 -5.24 17.52
CA ARG A 127 8.91 -4.47 16.39
C ARG A 127 9.16 -5.20 15.07
N VAL A 128 8.16 -5.20 14.20
CA VAL A 128 8.22 -5.71 12.83
C VAL A 128 7.60 -4.70 11.87
N MET A 129 8.28 -4.47 10.75
CA MET A 129 7.75 -3.74 9.60
C MET A 129 7.51 -4.76 8.50
N MET A 130 6.33 -4.82 7.90
CA MET A 130 6.07 -5.71 6.76
C MET A 130 5.75 -4.90 5.52
N LEU A 131 6.49 -5.12 4.43
CA LEU A 131 6.15 -4.51 3.14
C LEU A 131 5.11 -5.38 2.43
N VAL A 132 4.06 -4.75 1.91
CA VAL A 132 2.95 -5.43 1.23
C VAL A 132 2.94 -5.03 -0.24
N TYR A 133 2.95 -6.02 -1.12
CA TYR A 133 2.96 -5.84 -2.57
C TYR A 133 1.72 -6.46 -3.19
N ASP A 134 1.30 -5.89 -4.31
CA ASP A 134 0.19 -6.38 -5.13
C ASP A 134 -1.12 -6.58 -4.34
N LEU A 135 -1.33 -5.78 -3.28
CA LEU A 135 -2.55 -5.82 -2.48
C LEU A 135 -3.74 -5.23 -3.27
N PRO A 136 -4.73 -6.03 -3.72
CA PRO A 136 -5.81 -5.54 -4.58
C PRO A 136 -6.89 -4.76 -3.81
N SER A 137 -7.08 -5.10 -2.54
CA SER A 137 -7.98 -4.46 -1.59
C SER A 137 -7.45 -4.66 -0.18
N THR A 138 -7.89 -3.84 0.77
CA THR A 138 -7.50 -3.97 2.19
C THR A 138 -7.89 -5.34 2.75
N ASP A 139 -9.05 -5.87 2.35
CA ASP A 139 -9.52 -7.18 2.82
C ASP A 139 -8.64 -8.36 2.37
N ALA A 140 -7.93 -8.22 1.25
CA ALA A 140 -7.04 -9.26 0.74
C ALA A 140 -5.82 -9.50 1.65
N ILE A 141 -5.55 -8.63 2.62
CA ILE A 141 -4.51 -8.88 3.63
C ILE A 141 -4.93 -9.95 4.63
N TYR A 142 -6.23 -10.16 4.85
CA TYR A 142 -6.76 -11.09 5.85
C TYR A 142 -6.74 -12.53 5.31
N ALA A 143 -5.54 -13.08 5.20
CA ALA A 143 -5.28 -14.38 4.60
C ALA A 143 -4.21 -15.16 5.39
N ARG A 144 -3.87 -16.34 4.87
CA ARG A 144 -2.74 -17.14 5.36
C ARG A 144 -1.61 -17.08 4.35
N PHE A 145 -0.48 -16.55 4.76
CA PHE A 145 0.70 -16.43 3.93
C PHE A 145 1.69 -17.55 4.23
N GLY A 146 2.10 -18.26 3.19
CA GLY A 146 3.14 -19.29 3.27
C GLY A 146 4.51 -18.71 2.95
N GLY A 147 5.53 -19.14 3.67
CA GLY A 147 6.91 -18.74 3.42
C GLY A 147 7.46 -19.32 2.13
N VAL A 148 8.21 -18.50 1.40
CA VAL A 148 8.87 -18.92 0.15
C VAL A 148 10.28 -19.39 0.46
N SER A 149 10.59 -20.65 0.11
CA SER A 149 11.90 -21.25 0.37
C SER A 149 13.04 -20.45 -0.25
N GLY A 150 14.13 -20.28 0.51
CA GLY A 150 15.33 -19.57 0.06
C GLY A 150 15.21 -18.04 0.00
N GLN A 151 14.10 -17.47 0.47
CA GLN A 151 13.86 -16.02 0.46
C GLN A 151 14.02 -15.39 1.85
N ALA A 152 15.08 -15.78 2.54
CA ALA A 152 15.45 -15.30 3.86
C ALA A 152 16.83 -14.67 3.82
N PHE A 153 16.96 -13.41 4.26
CA PHE A 153 18.20 -12.65 4.14
C PHE A 153 18.47 -11.85 5.42
N VAL A 154 19.74 -11.75 5.81
CA VAL A 154 20.18 -10.86 6.89
C VAL A 154 21.21 -9.88 6.36
N ILE A 155 20.95 -8.60 6.57
CA ILE A 155 21.78 -7.50 6.11
C ILE A 155 21.95 -6.53 7.27
N ALA A 156 23.18 -6.35 7.74
CA ALA A 156 23.55 -5.34 8.73
C ALA A 156 22.64 -5.32 10.00
N GLY A 157 22.27 -6.49 10.51
CA GLY A 157 21.44 -6.62 11.73
C GLY A 157 19.93 -6.56 11.49
N PHE A 158 19.49 -6.48 10.23
CA PHE A 158 18.10 -6.60 9.82
C PHE A 158 17.88 -7.90 9.07
N GLY A 159 16.77 -8.58 9.34
CA GLY A 159 16.39 -9.82 8.68
C GLY A 159 15.10 -9.63 7.92
N MET A 160 15.01 -10.18 6.72
CA MET A 160 13.78 -10.20 5.94
C MET A 160 13.45 -11.61 5.45
N THR A 161 12.16 -11.93 5.41
CA THR A 161 11.62 -13.13 4.75
C THR A 161 10.61 -12.77 3.68
N LEU A 162 10.26 -13.71 2.80
CA LEU A 162 9.13 -13.56 1.89
C LEU A 162 8.01 -14.52 2.26
N LEU A 163 6.81 -13.99 2.41
CA LEU A 163 5.57 -14.71 2.58
C LEU A 163 4.64 -14.39 1.42
N LYS A 164 3.83 -15.36 0.99
CA LYS A 164 2.97 -15.24 -0.18
C LYS A 164 1.60 -15.87 0.04
N ASN A 165 0.56 -15.20 -0.45
CA ASN A 165 -0.79 -15.74 -0.64
C ASN A 165 -1.28 -15.26 -2.01
N ASP A 166 -1.59 -16.18 -2.92
CA ASP A 166 -1.94 -15.89 -4.31
C ASP A 166 -0.95 -14.93 -4.98
N ASN A 167 -1.34 -13.68 -5.24
CA ASN A 167 -0.47 -12.66 -5.82
C ASN A 167 0.09 -11.68 -4.77
N VAL A 168 -0.46 -11.68 -3.56
CA VAL A 168 -0.04 -10.76 -2.49
C VAL A 168 1.24 -11.24 -1.85
N LEU A 169 2.26 -10.38 -1.84
CA LEU A 169 3.52 -10.62 -1.14
C LEU A 169 3.56 -9.82 0.15
N VAL A 170 4.04 -10.47 1.20
CA VAL A 170 4.34 -9.83 2.49
C VAL A 170 5.81 -10.09 2.80
N VAL A 171 6.57 -9.02 3.05
CA VAL A 171 8.00 -9.08 3.37
C VAL A 171 8.21 -8.55 4.79
N PRO A 172 8.19 -9.41 5.81
CA PRO A 172 8.48 -9.02 7.19
C PRO A 172 9.96 -8.66 7.36
N ILE A 173 10.23 -7.52 7.97
CA ILE A 173 11.56 -6.99 8.30
C ILE A 173 11.66 -6.84 9.82
N ARG A 174 12.67 -7.48 10.43
CA ARG A 174 12.94 -7.48 11.87
C ARG A 174 14.38 -7.06 12.17
N THR A 175 14.63 -6.57 13.38
CA THR A 175 15.96 -6.11 13.81
C THR A 175 16.56 -6.98 14.91
N GLY A 176 17.88 -6.89 15.10
CA GLY A 176 18.57 -7.51 16.23
C GLY A 176 18.50 -9.03 16.23
N VAL A 177 18.07 -9.63 17.35
CA VAL A 177 17.94 -11.09 17.48
C VAL A 177 16.84 -11.63 16.56
N GLY A 178 15.76 -10.85 16.35
CA GLY A 178 14.69 -11.17 15.41
C GLY A 178 15.14 -11.28 13.95
N ALA A 179 16.21 -10.59 13.57
CA ALA A 179 16.77 -10.66 12.22
C ALA A 179 17.28 -12.06 11.86
N ARG A 180 17.93 -12.77 12.80
CA ARG A 180 18.60 -14.05 12.52
C ARG A 180 17.66 -15.24 12.59
N LEU A 181 16.68 -15.18 13.49
CA LEU A 181 15.80 -16.29 13.82
C LEU A 181 14.42 -16.18 13.17
N GLY A 182 13.97 -14.97 12.83
CA GLY A 182 12.74 -14.74 12.06
C GLY A 182 12.79 -15.27 10.62
N LEU A 183 13.97 -15.72 10.17
CA LEU A 183 14.19 -16.27 8.82
C LEU A 183 13.44 -17.59 8.55
N ASN A 184 13.03 -18.32 9.60
CA ASN A 184 12.33 -19.60 9.48
C ASN A 184 10.81 -19.49 9.66
N VAL A 185 10.24 -18.28 9.67
CA VAL A 185 8.78 -18.11 9.73
C VAL A 185 8.21 -18.48 8.37
N GLY A 186 7.74 -19.72 8.26
CA GLY A 186 7.14 -20.29 7.04
C GLY A 186 5.63 -20.06 6.94
N TYR A 187 5.01 -19.40 7.91
CA TYR A 187 3.56 -19.23 7.97
C TYR A 187 3.17 -17.97 8.74
N LEU A 188 2.17 -17.25 8.25
CA LEU A 188 1.57 -16.11 8.93
C LEU A 188 0.08 -16.07 8.62
N LYS A 189 -0.76 -16.16 9.64
CA LYS A 189 -2.21 -15.91 9.52
C LYS A 189 -2.48 -14.47 9.92
N VAL A 190 -3.16 -13.71 9.06
CA VAL A 190 -3.56 -12.33 9.34
C VAL A 190 -5.07 -12.26 9.51
N THR A 191 -5.53 -11.54 10.53
CA THR A 191 -6.94 -11.42 10.90
C THR A 191 -7.35 -9.97 11.22
N PRO A 192 -8.62 -9.60 10.99
CA PRO A 192 -9.12 -8.27 11.37
C PRO A 192 -9.36 -8.13 12.88
N ASN A 193 -9.51 -9.25 13.59
CA ASN A 193 -9.74 -9.30 15.03
C ASN A 193 -8.68 -10.18 15.71
N PRO A 194 -8.32 -9.92 16.97
CA PRO A 194 -7.36 -10.75 17.69
C PRO A 194 -7.93 -12.15 17.90
N THR A 195 -7.09 -13.17 17.76
CA THR A 195 -7.49 -14.56 17.96
C THR A 195 -6.33 -15.40 18.47
N TRP A 196 -6.65 -16.36 19.34
CA TRP A 196 -5.71 -17.37 19.82
C TRP A 196 -5.52 -18.51 18.81
N ASN A 197 -6.45 -18.70 17.86
CA ASN A 197 -6.36 -19.80 16.90
C ASN A 197 -5.45 -19.40 15.73
N PRO A 198 -4.27 -20.03 15.53
CA PRO A 198 -3.38 -19.72 14.42
C PRO A 198 -3.79 -20.38 13.09
N PHE A 199 -4.83 -21.22 13.08
CA PHE A 199 -5.30 -22.00 11.93
C PHE A 199 -6.70 -21.64 11.44
#